data_AF-A0A924ZRP2-F1
#
_entry.id   AF-A0A924ZRP2-F1
#
_cell.length_a   1.000
_cell.length_b   1.000
_cell.length_c   1.000
_cell.angle_alpha   90.00
_cell.angle_beta   90.00
_cell.angle_gamma   90.00
#
_symmetry.space_group_name_H-M   'P 1'
#
loop_
_entity.id
_entity.type
_entity.pdbx_description
1 polymer ?
#
loop_
_entity_poly.entity_id
_entity_poly.type
_entity_poly.pdbx_seq_one_letter_code
_entity_poly.pdbx_strand_id
1 'polypeptide(L)' 'LINFCQALEQVCVETVESGKMTKDLAVCIYGNKVTHGEHYLYTEEFLDALDANLQAKLA' A
#
# COMPACT_ATOMS: atom_id res chain seq x y z
N LEU A 1 13.07 -17.11 6.17
CA LEU A 1 13.34 -15.80 5.53
C LEU A 1 12.64 -15.67 4.18
N ILE A 2 12.79 -16.63 3.26
CA ILE A 2 12.13 -16.60 1.93
C ILE A 2 10.62 -16.31 2.03
N ASN A 3 9.90 -17.05 2.88
CA ASN A 3 8.46 -16.86 3.05
C ASN A 3 8.08 -15.47 3.57
N PHE A 4 8.92 -14.86 4.42
CA PHE A 4 8.68 -13.50 4.92
C PHE A 4 8.83 -12.48 3.79
N CYS A 5 9.88 -12.58 2.98
CA CYS A 5 10.10 -11.69 1.84
C CYS A 5 8.95 -11.81 0.82
N GLN A 6 8.53 -13.05 0.51
CA GLN A 6 7.40 -13.30 -0.38
C GLN A 6 6.09 -12.73 0.18
N ALA A 7 5.83 -12.90 1.48
CA ALA A 7 4.65 -12.33 2.13
C ALA A 7 4.66 -10.80 2.08
N LEU A 8 5.81 -10.17 2.35
CA LEU A 8 5.97 -8.70 2.29
C LEU A 8 5.75 -8.17 0.87
N GLU A 9 6.37 -8.78 -0.14
CA GLU A 9 6.15 -8.39 -1.54
C GLU A 9 4.68 -8.51 -1.93
N GLN A 10 4.03 -9.61 -1.54
CA GLN A 10 2.62 -9.82 -1.84
C GLN A 10 1.71 -8.81 -1.11
N VAL A 11 2.00 -8.47 0.15
CA VAL A 11 1.28 -7.44 0.92
C VAL A 11 1.39 -6.08 0.26
N CYS A 12 2.58 -5.69 -0.22
CA CYS A 12 2.77 -4.43 -0.93
C CYS A 12 1.86 -4.35 -2.17
N VAL A 13 1.82 -5.42 -2.97
CA VAL A 13 0.98 -5.50 -4.17
C VAL A 13 -0.50 -5.42 -3.82
N GLU A 14 -0.97 -6.29 -2.91
CA GLU A 14 -2.37 -6.36 -2.50
C GLU A 14 -2.86 -5.03 -1.88
N THR A 15 -1.99 -4.33 -1.14
CA THR A 15 -2.32 -3.04 -0.52
C THR A 15 -2.59 -1.99 -1.60
N VAL A 16 -1.72 -1.89 -2.62
CA VAL A 16 -1.92 -0.97 -3.75
C VAL A 16 -3.16 -1.34 -4.57
N GLU A 17 -3.34 -2.63 -4.87
CA GLU A 17 -4.52 -3.12 -5.62
C GLU A 17 -5.84 -2.90 -4.87
N SER A 18 -5.81 -2.84 -3.54
CA SER A 18 -6.97 -2.48 -2.71
C SER A 18 -7.31 -0.98 -2.72
N GLY A 19 -6.53 -0.16 -3.44
CA GLY A 19 -6.71 1.28 -3.56
C GLY A 19 -5.92 2.11 -2.52
N LYS A 20 -5.18 1.47 -1.60
CA LYS A 20 -4.30 2.16 -0.66
C LYS A 20 -2.91 2.30 -1.27
N MET A 21 -2.55 3.50 -1.70
CA MET A 21 -1.27 3.76 -2.35
C MET A 21 -0.74 5.15 -2.02
N THR A 22 0.52 5.40 -2.31
CA THR A 22 1.15 6.71 -2.19
C THR A 22 0.82 7.62 -3.39
N LYS A 23 1.05 8.92 -3.21
CA LYS A 23 0.63 9.96 -4.17
C LYS A 23 1.20 9.77 -5.58
N ASP A 24 2.44 9.31 -5.68
CA ASP A 24 3.12 9.01 -6.94
C ASP A 24 2.36 7.96 -7.76
N LEU A 25 1.97 6.84 -7.14
CA LEU A 25 1.16 5.81 -7.81
C LEU A 25 -0.23 6.31 -8.16
N ALA A 26 -0.87 7.07 -7.27
CA ALA A 26 -2.19 7.65 -7.54
C ALA A 26 -2.16 8.61 -8.74
N VAL A 27 -1.10 9.41 -8.88
CA VAL A 27 -0.93 10.29 -10.04
C VAL A 27 -0.78 9.50 -11.34
N CYS A 28 -0.14 8.32 -11.32
CA CYS A 28 -0.06 7.46 -12.49
C CYS A 28 -1.44 6.94 -12.95
N ILE A 29 -2.38 6.74 -12.03
CA ILE A 29 -3.71 6.19 -12.32
C ILE A 29 -4.72 7.30 -12.64
N TYR A 30 -4.73 8.38 -11.85
CA TYR A 30 -5.76 9.42 -11.87
C TYR A 30 -5.28 10.77 -12.45
N GLY A 31 -4.00 10.89 -12.79
CA GLY A 31 -3.39 12.14 -13.25
C GLY A 31 -3.08 13.12 -12.12
N ASN A 32 -2.78 14.38 -12.45
CA ASN A 32 -2.23 15.34 -11.48
C ASN A 32 -3.22 15.83 -10.40
N LYS A 33 -4.52 15.53 -10.54
CA LYS A 33 -5.56 15.96 -9.59
C LYS A 33 -5.94 14.79 -8.70
N VAL A 34 -5.15 14.56 -7.65
CA VAL A 34 -5.39 13.52 -6.65
C VAL A 34 -5.63 14.13 -5.27
N THR A 35 -6.55 13.54 -4.53
CA THR A 35 -6.95 13.98 -3.18
C THR A 35 -6.50 12.94 -2.16
N HIS A 36 -5.88 13.41 -1.06
CA HIS A 36 -5.54 12.57 0.08
C HIS A 36 -6.81 11.96 0.70
N GLY A 37 -6.73 10.71 1.15
CA GLY A 37 -7.84 9.96 1.75
C GLY A 37 -8.83 9.35 0.76
N GLU A 38 -8.88 9.86 -0.48
CA GLU A 38 -9.70 9.30 -1.57
C GLU A 38 -8.85 8.51 -2.57
N HIS A 39 -7.75 9.09 -3.03
CA HIS A 39 -6.91 8.53 -4.08
C HIS A 39 -5.56 8.01 -3.57
N TYR A 40 -5.06 8.59 -2.48
CA TYR A 40 -3.75 8.25 -1.91
C TYR A 40 -3.68 8.46 -0.40
N LEU A 41 -2.68 7.86 0.22
CA LEU A 41 -2.31 8.00 1.63
C LEU A 41 -0.95 8.71 1.77
N TYR A 42 -0.74 9.38 2.90
CA TYR A 42 0.60 9.83 3.28
C TYR A 42 1.51 8.65 3.62
N THR A 43 2.82 8.89 3.64
CA THR A 43 3.83 7.84 3.83
C THR A 43 3.57 6.99 5.06
N GLU A 44 3.35 7.63 6.23
CA GLU A 44 3.11 6.90 7.48
C GLU A 44 1.82 6.09 7.44
N GLU A 45 0.73 6.64 6.91
CA GLU A 45 -0.56 5.93 6.80
C GLU A 45 -0.46 4.72 5.84
N PHE A 46 0.35 4.83 4.78
CA PHE A 46 0.61 3.71 3.88
C PHE A 46 1.48 2.64 4.57
N LEU A 47 2.51 3.04 5.32
CA LEU A 47 3.33 2.11 6.10
C LEU A 47 2.51 1.39 7.19
N ASP A 48 1.60 2.10 7.87
CA ASP A 48 0.67 1.51 8.84
C ASP A 48 -0.24 0.46 8.18
N ALA A 49 -0.72 0.74 6.96
CA ALA A 49 -1.52 -0.22 6.20
C ALA A 49 -0.70 -1.47 5.82
N LEU A 50 0.56 -1.30 5.43
CA LEU A 50 1.46 -2.42 5.14
C LEU A 50 1.75 -3.25 6.40
N ASP A 51 2.03 -2.62 7.54
CA ASP A 51 2.29 -3.32 8.80
C ASP A 51 1.07 -4.12 9.25
N ALA A 52 -0.12 -3.51 9.26
CA ALA A 52 -1.36 -4.20 9.63
C ALA A 52 -1.64 -5.42 8.73
N ASN A 53 -1.46 -5.28 7.42
CA ASN A 53 -1.65 -6.36 6.45
C ASN A 53 -0.59 -7.46 6.58
N LEU A 54 0.67 -7.08 6.84
CA LEU A 54 1.76 -8.03 7.03
C LEU A 54 1.57 -8.84 8.31
N GLN A 55 1.19 -8.20 9.42
CA GLN A 55 0.87 -8.88 10.67
C GLN A 55 -0.28 -9.88 10.48
N ALA A 56 -1.34 -9.49 9.79
CA ALA A 56 -2.46 -10.37 9.49
C ALA A 56 -2.07 -11.58 8.61
N LYS A 57 -1.11 -11.41 7.70
CA LYS A 57 -0.65 -12.46 6.78
C LYS A 57 0.37 -13.42 7.40
N LEU A 58 1.09 -12.97 8.43
CA LEU A 58 2.08 -13.77 9.15
C LEU A 58 1.52 -14.45 10.42
N ALA A 59 0.32 -14.07 10.86
CA ALA A 59 -0.42 -14.71 11.97
C ALA A 59 -0.97 -16.08 11.58
#